data_AF-A0A9E3WIH7-F1
#
_entry.id   AF-A0A9E3WIH7-F1
#
_cell.length_a   1.000
_cell.length_b   1.000
_cell.length_c   1.000
_cell.angle_alpha   90.00
_cell.angle_beta   90.00
_cell.angle_gamma   90.00
#
_symmetry.space_group_name_H-M   'P 1'
#
loop_
_entity.id
_entity.type
_entity.pdbx_description
1 polymer ?
#
loop_
_entity_poly.entity_id
_entity_poly.type
_entity_poly.pdbx_seq_one_letter_code
_entity_poly.pdbx_strand_id
1 'polypeptide(L)'
;MPRPARSSSEVALALPDLALLVVALVCFVGCATVSQEARHSPAQPDFRNPLAMRAGDTTTEPNQLVAFSDEAVRLIDDSLVNLMRGDRIIAWDTWARDNLQDGDIVFLQSRSNWVWGVIELSQLTRDVTDSDFTHVALAAVEEGEVFLYDIDTPGPGRTRFGAMMADSQTAAVAVKRLRPEFQPYVPDAIQYCRDVYNSRLPFDKQLKLDNDRLYCAELIEVAFRSAGLELSQPTRWESLPGLDKHPLAVRTIAWANSTQPEEFVVVPGNEKIGIWASPGLYLVLPLTDAKVPPAASASSEP
;
A
#
# COMPACT_ATOMS: atom_id res chain seq x y z
N MET A 1 -17.11 52.75 -39.92
CA MET A 1 -17.90 51.51 -39.69
C MET A 1 -17.80 50.68 -40.96
N PRO A 2 -17.32 49.43 -40.90
CA PRO A 2 -18.15 48.27 -40.51
C PRO A 2 -17.50 47.33 -39.45
N ARG A 3 -18.30 46.37 -38.97
CA ARG A 3 -18.06 45.37 -37.90
C ARG A 3 -17.29 44.11 -38.41
N PRO A 4 -16.89 43.17 -37.53
CA PRO A 4 -15.62 42.45 -37.58
C PRO A 4 -15.67 41.09 -38.28
N ALA A 5 -14.50 40.58 -38.68
CA ALA A 5 -14.31 39.18 -39.09
C ALA A 5 -13.65 38.37 -37.96
N ARG A 6 -14.39 37.38 -37.44
CA ARG A 6 -13.86 36.22 -36.72
C ARG A 6 -13.21 35.29 -37.75
N SER A 7 -12.04 34.73 -37.42
CA SER A 7 -11.47 33.52 -38.04
C SER A 7 -11.17 32.55 -36.90
N SER A 8 -12.05 31.59 -36.61
CA SER A 8 -11.89 30.16 -36.94
C SER A 8 -10.46 29.67 -36.70
N SER A 9 -10.15 29.11 -35.53
CA SER A 9 -10.43 27.73 -35.09
C SER A 9 -9.65 26.68 -35.89
N GLU A 10 -8.51 26.26 -35.35
CA GLU A 10 -7.92 24.94 -35.59
C GLU A 10 -6.99 24.59 -34.41
N VAL A 11 -7.58 24.33 -33.24
CA VAL A 11 -6.99 23.38 -32.30
C VAL A 11 -7.53 22.02 -32.74
N ALA A 12 -6.77 21.38 -33.62
CA ALA A 12 -6.93 19.98 -33.94
C ALA A 12 -6.45 19.16 -32.74
N LEU A 13 -7.41 18.60 -32.01
CA LEU A 13 -7.40 17.19 -31.62
C LEU A 13 -8.84 16.81 -31.29
N ALA A 14 -9.55 16.42 -32.34
CA ALA A 14 -10.63 15.46 -32.20
C ALA A 14 -9.98 14.14 -31.76
N LEU A 15 -10.11 13.82 -30.47
CA LEU A 15 -9.84 12.54 -29.82
C LEU A 15 -11.13 11.97 -29.18
N PRO A 16 -12.33 12.01 -29.79
CA PRO A 16 -13.56 11.71 -29.05
C PRO A 16 -13.80 10.19 -28.94
N ASP A 17 -13.05 9.34 -29.66
CA ASP A 17 -13.52 7.98 -30.03
C ASP A 17 -12.59 6.80 -29.66
N LEU A 18 -11.65 6.95 -28.71
CA LEU A 18 -10.89 5.77 -28.18
C LEU A 18 -10.75 5.72 -26.65
N ALA A 19 -10.73 6.86 -25.96
CA ALA A 19 -10.57 6.94 -24.51
C ALA A 19 -11.85 6.56 -23.73
N LEU A 20 -13.01 6.64 -24.39
CA LEU A 20 -14.31 6.18 -23.89
C LEU A 20 -14.48 4.64 -24.01
N LEU A 21 -13.41 3.87 -24.28
CA LEU A 21 -13.45 2.49 -24.79
C LEU A 21 -12.39 1.51 -24.20
N VAL A 22 -11.71 1.85 -23.09
CA VAL A 22 -11.45 0.79 -22.08
C VAL A 22 -12.62 0.74 -21.07
N VAL A 23 -13.62 1.59 -21.29
CA VAL A 23 -14.94 1.66 -20.63
C VAL A 23 -15.65 0.33 -20.70
N ALA A 24 -15.38 -0.48 -19.71
CA ALA A 24 -16.39 -0.94 -18.75
C ALA A 24 -15.77 -2.06 -17.91
N LEU A 25 -14.94 -2.86 -18.55
CA LEU A 25 -14.81 -4.26 -18.21
C LEU A 25 -13.62 -4.80 -19.03
N VAL A 26 -12.47 -4.92 -18.40
CA VAL A 26 -11.90 -6.25 -18.24
C VAL A 26 -11.87 -6.41 -16.71
N CYS A 27 -13.01 -6.55 -16.05
CA CYS A 27 -13.66 -7.85 -15.90
C CYS A 27 -12.62 -8.96 -15.81
N PHE A 28 -12.38 -9.48 -14.61
CA PHE A 28 -11.47 -10.60 -14.33
C PHE A 28 -9.97 -10.26 -14.43
N VAL A 29 -9.18 -10.48 -13.37
CA VAL A 29 -8.33 -11.69 -13.24
C VAL A 29 -7.40 -11.85 -14.45
N GLY A 30 -6.14 -11.46 -14.29
CA GLY A 30 -5.07 -11.80 -15.23
C GLY A 30 -3.73 -11.32 -14.73
N CYS A 31 -2.97 -12.21 -14.08
CA CYS A 31 -1.68 -12.04 -13.39
C CYS A 31 -1.82 -11.48 -11.95
N ALA A 32 -1.71 -12.22 -10.85
CA ALA A 32 -1.17 -13.57 -10.62
C ALA A 32 0.18 -13.82 -11.30
N THR A 33 1.21 -13.05 -10.94
CA THR A 33 2.60 -13.50 -10.98
C THR A 33 3.45 -12.66 -10.03
N VAL A 34 4.09 -13.34 -9.06
CA VAL A 34 5.12 -12.88 -8.11
C VAL A 34 4.58 -11.96 -6.98
N SER A 35 4.50 -12.32 -5.69
CA SER A 35 5.26 -13.26 -4.85
C SER A 35 4.32 -14.05 -3.94
N GLN A 36 4.25 -15.37 -4.13
CA GLN A 36 3.81 -16.33 -3.11
C GLN A 36 4.98 -17.21 -2.67
N GLU A 37 6.14 -16.59 -2.46
CA GLU A 37 7.24 -17.19 -1.72
C GLU A 37 7.55 -16.30 -0.52
N ALA A 38 7.74 -16.92 0.65
CA ALA A 38 7.95 -16.33 1.97
C ALA A 38 6.70 -16.08 2.86
N ARG A 39 5.76 -17.04 2.95
CA ARG A 39 4.97 -17.23 4.20
C ARG A 39 4.78 -18.69 4.61
N HIS A 40 5.68 -19.59 4.21
CA HIS A 40 5.77 -20.95 4.74
C HIS A 40 7.23 -21.24 5.09
N SER A 41 7.46 -21.61 6.34
CA SER A 41 8.76 -22.07 6.85
C SER A 41 9.14 -23.39 6.17
N PRO A 42 10.30 -23.53 5.51
CA PRO A 42 10.74 -24.84 5.04
C PRO A 42 11.38 -25.62 6.20
N ALA A 43 10.99 -26.89 6.30
CA ALA A 43 11.68 -27.89 7.10
C ALA A 43 13.14 -28.05 6.61
N GLN A 44 14.05 -28.31 7.55
CA GLN A 44 15.48 -28.55 7.27
C GLN A 44 15.69 -29.70 6.28
N PRO A 45 16.57 -29.56 5.27
CA PRO A 45 17.00 -30.68 4.45
C PRO A 45 18.05 -31.54 5.17
N ASP A 46 17.81 -32.84 5.18
CA ASP A 46 18.72 -33.91 5.63
C ASP A 46 19.86 -34.07 4.61
N PHE A 47 21.09 -33.77 5.04
CA PHE A 47 22.31 -33.95 4.25
C PHE A 47 22.84 -35.38 4.40
N ARG A 48 22.38 -36.30 3.54
CA ARG A 48 23.01 -37.60 3.33
C ARG A 48 22.99 -38.04 1.86
N ASN A 49 23.98 -37.59 1.07
CA ASN A 49 24.89 -38.44 0.27
C ASN A 49 25.70 -37.60 -0.75
N PRO A 50 27.03 -37.80 -0.87
CA PRO A 50 27.83 -37.19 -1.93
C PRO A 50 28.06 -38.15 -3.12
N LEU A 51 28.35 -37.53 -4.28
CA LEU A 51 29.09 -38.05 -5.44
C LEU A 51 28.36 -38.93 -6.49
N ALA A 52 28.21 -38.34 -7.68
CA ALA A 52 28.54 -39.01 -8.95
C ALA A 52 28.90 -37.97 -10.02
N MET A 53 30.20 -37.67 -10.17
CA MET A 53 30.72 -36.95 -11.36
C MET A 53 30.82 -37.92 -12.54
N ARG A 54 30.19 -37.58 -13.65
CA ARG A 54 30.39 -38.22 -14.96
C ARG A 54 31.08 -37.20 -15.87
N ALA A 55 32.28 -37.53 -16.34
CA ALA A 55 33.01 -36.72 -17.31
C ALA A 55 32.38 -36.90 -18.70
N GLY A 56 32.09 -35.80 -19.39
CA GLY A 56 31.55 -35.78 -20.75
C GLY A 56 31.88 -34.49 -21.47
N ASP A 57 32.65 -34.65 -22.55
CA ASP A 57 32.76 -33.85 -23.78
C ASP A 57 32.76 -32.32 -23.73
N THR A 58 33.91 -31.74 -24.13
CA THR A 58 34.09 -30.29 -24.36
C THR A 58 34.08 -29.98 -25.86
N THR A 59 32.91 -29.62 -26.38
CA THR A 59 32.78 -28.79 -27.60
C THR A 59 31.87 -27.61 -27.27
N THR A 60 32.44 -26.56 -26.68
CA THR A 60 31.71 -25.35 -26.32
C THR A 60 31.56 -24.46 -27.55
N GLU A 61 30.36 -24.41 -28.12
CA GLU A 61 29.94 -23.46 -29.15
C GLU A 61 30.06 -22.01 -28.60
N PRO A 62 30.55 -21.03 -29.38
CA PRO A 62 30.82 -19.66 -28.93
C PRO A 62 29.57 -18.88 -28.49
N ASN A 63 28.36 -19.41 -28.71
CA ASN A 63 27.11 -18.79 -28.28
C ASN A 63 26.73 -19.14 -26.81
N GLN A 64 27.43 -20.10 -26.17
CA GLN A 64 27.17 -20.45 -24.76
C GLN A 64 27.90 -19.54 -23.76
N LEU A 65 29.00 -18.89 -24.15
CA LEU A 65 29.76 -18.01 -23.26
C LEU A 65 29.01 -16.70 -22.95
N VAL A 66 28.24 -16.17 -23.90
CA VAL A 66 27.47 -14.92 -23.72
C VAL A 66 26.22 -15.15 -22.86
N ALA A 67 25.57 -16.30 -23.01
CA ALA A 67 24.43 -16.68 -22.15
C ALA A 67 24.88 -16.92 -20.69
N PHE A 68 26.06 -17.51 -20.47
CA PHE A 68 26.62 -17.70 -19.13
C PHE A 68 27.00 -16.40 -18.43
N SER A 69 27.46 -15.38 -19.17
CA SER A 69 27.76 -14.07 -18.59
C SER A 69 26.50 -13.31 -18.18
N ASP A 70 25.43 -13.39 -18.97
CA ASP A 70 24.16 -12.70 -18.66
C ASP A 70 23.44 -13.33 -17.46
N GLU A 71 23.49 -14.66 -17.33
CA GLU A 71 22.93 -15.38 -16.18
C GLU A 71 23.73 -15.12 -14.89
N ALA A 72 25.07 -15.10 -14.98
CA ALA A 72 25.93 -14.75 -13.84
C ALA A 72 25.73 -13.30 -13.38
N VAL A 73 25.57 -12.35 -14.31
CA VAL A 73 25.28 -10.94 -13.98
C VAL A 73 23.92 -10.81 -13.30
N ARG A 74 22.88 -11.50 -13.81
CA ARG A 74 21.55 -11.52 -13.18
C ARG A 74 21.56 -12.09 -11.77
N LEU A 75 22.26 -13.22 -11.56
CA LEU A 75 22.37 -13.84 -10.24
C LEU A 75 23.08 -12.94 -9.21
N ILE A 76 24.10 -12.19 -9.65
CA ILE A 76 24.78 -11.21 -8.80
C ILE A 76 23.86 -10.03 -8.48
N ASP A 77 23.12 -9.52 -9.46
CA ASP A 77 22.18 -8.41 -9.28
C ASP A 77 21.04 -8.79 -8.31
N ASP A 78 20.42 -9.96 -8.52
CA ASP A 78 19.37 -10.49 -7.64
C ASP A 78 19.89 -10.72 -6.21
N SER A 79 21.12 -11.21 -6.06
CA SER A 79 21.74 -11.42 -4.74
C SER A 79 22.00 -10.10 -4.01
N LEU A 80 22.46 -9.07 -4.71
CA LEU A 80 22.68 -7.74 -4.13
C LEU A 80 21.37 -7.06 -3.75
N VAL A 81 20.36 -7.14 -4.63
CA VAL A 81 19.01 -6.61 -4.35
C VAL A 81 18.41 -7.30 -3.12
N ASN A 82 18.55 -8.61 -3.00
CA ASN A 82 18.07 -9.36 -1.85
C ASN A 82 18.82 -9.02 -0.56
N LEU A 83 20.15 -8.84 -0.63
CA LEU A 83 20.96 -8.41 0.51
C LEU A 83 20.53 -7.01 0.99
N MET A 84 20.42 -6.05 0.06
CA MET A 84 19.97 -4.69 0.36
C MET A 84 18.53 -4.65 0.90
N ARG A 85 17.67 -5.57 0.46
CA ARG A 85 16.33 -5.74 1.03
C ARG A 85 16.42 -6.27 2.46
N GLY A 86 17.25 -7.28 2.72
CA GLY A 86 17.47 -7.85 4.06
C GLY A 86 17.97 -6.81 5.06
N ASP A 87 19.00 -6.05 4.70
CA ASP A 87 19.57 -5.00 5.56
C ASP A 87 18.52 -3.93 5.91
N ARG A 88 17.69 -3.55 4.92
CA ARG A 88 16.61 -2.59 5.11
C ARG A 88 15.50 -3.13 6.01
N ILE A 89 15.14 -4.41 5.90
CA ILE A 89 14.19 -5.05 6.82
C ILE A 89 14.73 -4.96 8.24
N ILE A 90 15.98 -5.36 8.47
CA ILE A 90 16.60 -5.36 9.79
C ILE A 90 16.68 -3.93 10.38
N ALA A 91 17.06 -2.95 9.56
CA ALA A 91 17.18 -1.56 9.98
C ALA A 91 15.81 -1.00 10.42
N TRP A 92 14.76 -1.24 9.65
CA TRP A 92 13.41 -0.78 9.99
C TRP A 92 12.77 -1.57 11.14
N ASP A 93 12.99 -2.88 11.24
CA ASP A 93 12.51 -3.65 12.39
C ASP A 93 13.20 -3.19 13.69
N THR A 94 14.49 -2.88 13.62
CA THR A 94 15.23 -2.33 14.77
C THR A 94 14.66 -0.97 15.16
N TRP A 95 14.50 -0.06 14.19
CA TRP A 95 13.86 1.23 14.45
C TRP A 95 12.45 1.08 15.04
N ALA A 96 11.65 0.17 14.49
CA ALA A 96 10.27 -0.04 14.94
C ALA A 96 10.21 -0.56 16.38
N ARG A 97 11.07 -1.51 16.76
CA ARG A 97 11.14 -2.02 18.15
C ARG A 97 11.46 -0.93 19.17
N ASP A 98 12.29 0.05 18.78
CA ASP A 98 12.73 1.11 19.68
C ASP A 98 11.75 2.30 19.74
N ASN A 99 10.88 2.47 18.73
CA ASN A 99 10.09 3.70 18.57
C ASN A 99 8.57 3.47 18.51
N LEU A 100 8.12 2.28 18.11
CA LEU A 100 6.69 1.97 17.94
C LEU A 100 6.14 1.16 19.11
N GLN A 101 4.82 1.27 19.31
CA GLN A 101 4.08 0.53 20.32
C GLN A 101 2.74 0.04 19.76
N ASP A 102 2.03 -0.76 20.56
CA ASP A 102 0.65 -1.14 20.28
C ASP A 102 -0.23 0.08 20.00
N GLY A 103 -1.01 0.01 18.91
CA GLY A 103 -1.98 1.03 18.57
C GLY A 103 -1.43 2.20 17.74
N ASP A 104 -0.15 2.18 17.38
CA ASP A 104 0.38 3.12 16.39
C ASP A 104 -0.29 2.90 15.04
N ILE A 105 -0.75 3.99 14.43
CA ILE A 105 -1.38 3.99 13.12
C ILE A 105 -0.33 4.39 12.10
N VAL A 106 -0.06 3.47 11.18
CA VAL A 106 1.01 3.57 10.18
C VAL A 106 0.38 3.93 8.84
N PHE A 107 0.74 5.08 8.31
CA PHE A 107 0.26 5.59 7.04
C PHE A 107 1.34 5.42 5.99
N LEU A 108 0.97 4.83 4.85
CA LEU A 108 1.92 4.54 3.77
C LEU A 108 1.58 5.35 2.53
N GLN A 109 2.64 5.80 1.87
CA GLN A 109 2.59 6.29 0.50
C GLN A 109 3.11 5.18 -0.41
N SER A 110 2.29 4.74 -1.36
CA SER A 110 2.71 3.75 -2.36
C SER A 110 3.39 4.42 -3.56
N ARG A 111 4.44 3.80 -4.12
CA ARG A 111 5.25 4.37 -5.23
C ARG A 111 4.50 4.49 -6.53
N SER A 112 3.70 3.49 -6.89
CA SER A 112 2.84 3.50 -8.09
C SER A 112 2.24 2.11 -8.29
N ASN A 113 0.92 2.00 -8.36
CA ASN A 113 0.22 0.80 -8.82
C ASN A 113 -0.42 1.11 -10.18
N TRP A 114 0.35 0.92 -11.24
CA TRP A 114 -0.15 1.10 -12.60
C TRP A 114 -1.19 0.03 -12.91
N VAL A 115 -2.42 0.47 -13.12
CA VAL A 115 -3.50 -0.39 -13.60
C VAL A 115 -3.63 -0.19 -15.11
N TRP A 116 -3.50 -1.31 -15.84
CA TRP A 116 -3.48 -1.37 -17.31
C TRP A 116 -2.35 -0.57 -17.99
N GLY A 117 -1.30 -0.20 -17.26
CA GLY A 117 -0.18 0.59 -17.80
C GLY A 117 -0.55 2.04 -18.16
N VAL A 118 -1.73 2.52 -17.78
CA VAL A 118 -2.24 3.85 -18.16
C VAL A 118 -2.78 4.67 -16.98
N ILE A 119 -3.14 4.04 -15.86
CA ILE A 119 -3.65 4.75 -14.67
C ILE A 119 -2.76 4.42 -13.47
N GLU A 120 -2.15 5.44 -12.87
CA GLU A 120 -1.45 5.31 -11.60
C GLU A 120 -2.45 5.50 -10.44
N LEU A 121 -3.04 4.42 -9.93
CA LEU A 121 -4.09 4.52 -8.91
C LEU A 121 -3.60 5.19 -7.62
N SER A 122 -2.34 5.02 -7.25
CA SER A 122 -1.72 5.65 -6.08
C SER A 122 -1.68 7.17 -6.24
N GLN A 123 -1.39 7.66 -7.44
CA GLN A 123 -1.44 9.09 -7.72
C GLN A 123 -2.88 9.59 -7.73
N LEU A 124 -3.79 8.87 -8.39
CA LEU A 124 -5.19 9.25 -8.43
C LEU A 124 -5.82 9.33 -7.03
N THR A 125 -5.57 8.34 -6.16
CA THR A 125 -6.04 8.33 -4.77
C THR A 125 -5.51 9.54 -4.00
N ARG A 126 -4.21 9.83 -4.10
CA ARG A 126 -3.59 11.00 -3.46
C ARG A 126 -4.17 12.31 -3.98
N ASP A 127 -4.36 12.42 -5.29
CA ASP A 127 -4.90 13.63 -5.91
C ASP A 127 -6.34 13.90 -5.49
N VAL A 128 -7.19 12.86 -5.51
CA VAL A 128 -8.63 12.96 -5.18
C VAL A 128 -8.84 13.21 -3.69
N THR A 129 -8.04 12.59 -2.83
CA THR A 129 -8.12 12.79 -1.37
C THR A 129 -7.28 13.97 -0.87
N ASP A 130 -6.50 14.61 -1.74
CA ASP A 130 -5.51 15.63 -1.41
C ASP A 130 -4.62 15.18 -0.24
N SER A 131 -4.14 13.94 -0.31
CA SER A 131 -3.39 13.23 0.72
C SER A 131 -2.05 12.74 0.20
N ASP A 132 -1.04 12.65 1.08
CA ASP A 132 0.19 11.94 0.78
C ASP A 132 0.05 10.42 0.85
N PHE A 133 -1.02 9.92 1.47
CA PHE A 133 -1.19 8.53 1.88
C PHE A 133 -2.19 7.78 1.00
N THR A 134 -1.85 6.54 0.70
CA THR A 134 -2.68 5.62 -0.10
C THR A 134 -3.14 4.41 0.69
N HIS A 135 -2.50 4.13 1.82
CA HIS A 135 -2.78 2.96 2.65
C HIS A 135 -2.55 3.26 4.13
N VAL A 136 -3.19 2.48 4.99
CA VAL A 136 -3.07 2.60 6.44
C VAL A 136 -3.12 1.23 7.11
N ALA A 137 -2.37 1.08 8.20
CA ALA A 137 -2.26 -0.15 8.97
C ALA A 137 -2.21 0.16 10.47
N LEU A 138 -2.55 -0.84 11.29
CA LEU A 138 -2.44 -0.77 12.76
C LEU A 138 -1.24 -1.59 13.22
N ALA A 139 -0.38 -0.99 14.04
CA ALA A 139 0.76 -1.65 14.63
C ALA A 139 0.36 -2.44 15.89
N ALA A 140 0.91 -3.64 16.02
CA ALA A 140 0.86 -4.46 17.22
C ALA A 140 2.24 -5.04 17.51
N VAL A 141 2.65 -5.01 18.77
CA VAL A 141 3.87 -5.61 19.29
C VAL A 141 3.56 -7.05 19.70
N GLU A 142 4.21 -8.01 19.04
CA GLU A 142 4.03 -9.43 19.29
C GLU A 142 5.40 -10.05 19.50
N GLU A 143 5.63 -10.63 20.69
CA GLU A 143 6.91 -11.26 21.05
C GLU A 143 8.13 -10.32 20.89
N GLY A 144 7.92 -9.02 21.10
CA GLY A 144 8.96 -7.99 20.94
C GLY A 144 9.21 -7.53 19.51
N GLU A 145 8.41 -8.00 18.54
CA GLU A 145 8.47 -7.58 17.13
C GLU A 145 7.23 -6.78 16.75
N VAL A 146 7.39 -5.79 15.86
CA VAL A 146 6.28 -4.95 15.41
C VAL A 146 5.66 -5.55 14.14
N PHE A 147 4.39 -5.91 14.23
CA PHE A 147 3.57 -6.35 13.12
C PHE A 147 2.55 -5.28 12.74
N LEU A 148 2.24 -5.21 11.46
CA LEU A 148 1.21 -4.37 10.88
C LEU A 148 0.04 -5.24 10.46
N TYR A 149 -1.15 -4.87 10.94
CA TYR A 149 -2.42 -5.38 10.48
C TYR A 149 -3.05 -4.40 9.50
N ASP A 150 -3.38 -4.91 8.32
CA ASP A 150 -4.02 -4.17 7.26
C ASP A 150 -4.95 -5.08 6.44
N ILE A 151 -5.58 -4.51 5.43
CA ILE A 151 -6.28 -5.27 4.40
C ILE A 151 -5.99 -4.62 3.06
N ASP A 152 -5.51 -5.42 2.11
CA ASP A 152 -5.26 -5.03 0.74
C ASP A 152 -5.91 -6.07 -0.20
N THR A 153 -5.76 -5.92 -1.51
CA THR A 153 -6.37 -6.74 -2.56
C THR A 153 -6.30 -8.25 -2.32
N PRO A 154 -5.20 -8.84 -1.80
CA PRO A 154 -5.15 -10.27 -1.47
C PRO A 154 -6.01 -10.69 -0.27
N GLY A 155 -6.47 -9.74 0.55
CA GLY A 155 -7.18 -9.94 1.81
C GLY A 155 -6.43 -9.36 3.01
N PRO A 156 -6.84 -9.76 4.23
CA PRO A 156 -6.25 -9.27 5.46
C PRO A 156 -4.78 -9.65 5.58
N GLY A 157 -3.95 -8.69 5.95
CA GLY A 157 -2.52 -8.86 6.12
C GLY A 157 -2.10 -8.82 7.58
N ARG A 158 -1.01 -9.56 7.86
CA ARG A 158 -0.18 -9.42 9.06
C ARG A 158 1.26 -9.47 8.62
N THR A 159 1.98 -8.35 8.67
CA THR A 159 3.31 -8.24 8.07
C THR A 159 4.27 -7.54 9.04
N ARG A 160 5.52 -8.00 9.14
CA ARG A 160 6.52 -7.30 9.96
C ARG A 160 6.75 -5.89 9.42
N PHE A 161 6.95 -4.93 10.32
CA PHE A 161 7.11 -3.52 9.94
C PHE A 161 8.23 -3.32 8.91
N GLY A 162 9.43 -3.87 9.15
CA GLY A 162 10.55 -3.77 8.25
C GLY A 162 10.32 -4.45 6.90
N ALA A 163 9.55 -5.54 6.87
CA ALA A 163 9.15 -6.19 5.61
C ALA A 163 8.23 -5.30 4.77
N MET A 164 7.29 -4.58 5.40
CA MET A 164 6.45 -3.60 4.73
C MET A 164 7.25 -2.41 4.20
N MET A 165 8.21 -1.89 4.99
CA MET A 165 9.05 -0.76 4.55
C MET A 165 10.03 -1.14 3.44
N ALA A 166 10.50 -2.38 3.44
CA ALA A 166 11.38 -2.90 2.39
C ALA A 166 10.63 -3.33 1.13
N ASP A 167 9.29 -3.34 1.15
CA ASP A 167 8.48 -3.60 -0.02
C ASP A 167 8.76 -2.56 -1.12
N SER A 168 8.80 -3.00 -2.38
CA SER A 168 9.12 -2.12 -3.51
C SER A 168 8.01 -1.09 -3.75
N GLN A 169 6.78 -1.39 -3.32
CA GLN A 169 5.63 -0.52 -3.42
C GLN A 169 5.61 0.56 -2.34
N THR A 170 6.33 0.41 -1.22
CA THR A 170 6.35 1.42 -0.17
C THR A 170 7.33 2.54 -0.52
N ALA A 171 6.80 3.74 -0.75
CA ALA A 171 7.58 4.94 -1.06
C ALA A 171 8.04 5.65 0.20
N ALA A 172 7.08 5.90 1.08
CA ALA A 172 7.27 6.65 2.32
C ALA A 172 6.28 6.17 3.38
N VAL A 173 6.61 6.47 4.63
CA VAL A 173 5.83 6.11 5.80
C VAL A 173 5.71 7.29 6.74
N ALA A 174 4.56 7.43 7.38
CA ALA A 174 4.38 8.27 8.55
C ALA A 174 3.66 7.49 9.64
N VAL A 175 3.84 7.90 10.89
CA VAL A 175 3.22 7.23 12.04
C VAL A 175 2.57 8.26 12.94
N LYS A 176 1.32 8.00 13.32
CA LYS A 176 0.66 8.71 14.41
C LYS A 176 0.25 7.75 15.51
N ARG A 177 0.22 8.26 16.74
CA ARG A 177 -0.15 7.53 17.95
C ARG A 177 -1.35 8.17 18.60
N LEU A 178 -2.21 7.35 19.19
CA LEU A 178 -3.30 7.84 20.03
C LEU A 178 -2.76 8.62 21.23
N ARG A 179 -3.39 9.74 21.54
CA ARG A 179 -3.13 10.48 22.77
C ARG A 179 -3.39 9.57 23.99
N PRO A 180 -2.70 9.79 25.12
CA PRO A 180 -2.78 8.92 26.29
C PRO A 180 -4.22 8.60 26.75
N GLU A 181 -5.13 9.56 26.68
CA GLU A 181 -6.54 9.40 27.03
C GLU A 181 -7.32 8.40 26.16
N PHE A 182 -6.83 8.10 24.95
CA PHE A 182 -7.43 7.14 24.02
C PHE A 182 -6.69 5.81 23.95
N GLN A 183 -5.55 5.66 24.65
CA GLN A 183 -4.81 4.40 24.71
C GLN A 183 -5.63 3.20 25.24
N PRO A 184 -6.60 3.36 26.16
CA PRO A 184 -7.42 2.23 26.62
C PRO A 184 -8.22 1.50 25.51
N TYR A 185 -8.44 2.13 24.36
CA TYR A 185 -9.16 1.55 23.21
C TYR A 185 -8.29 0.63 22.33
N VAL A 186 -6.96 0.71 22.47
CA VAL A 186 -5.99 0.01 21.62
C VAL A 186 -6.12 -1.52 21.69
N PRO A 187 -6.22 -2.16 22.87
CA PRO A 187 -6.26 -3.63 22.93
C PRO A 187 -7.43 -4.23 22.14
N ASP A 188 -8.61 -3.63 22.24
CA ASP A 188 -9.82 -4.10 21.55
C ASP A 188 -9.72 -3.87 20.03
N ALA A 189 -9.16 -2.74 19.60
CA ALA A 189 -8.92 -2.47 18.18
C ALA A 189 -7.92 -3.49 17.56
N ILE A 190 -6.83 -3.80 18.27
CA ILE A 190 -5.87 -4.84 17.85
C ILE A 190 -6.56 -6.21 17.78
N GLN A 191 -7.40 -6.54 18.77
CA GLN A 191 -8.14 -7.79 18.77
C GLN A 191 -9.09 -7.89 17.57
N TYR A 192 -9.79 -6.81 17.23
CA TYR A 192 -10.63 -6.75 16.03
C TYR A 192 -9.81 -7.05 14.75
N CYS A 193 -8.65 -6.39 14.58
CA CYS A 193 -7.77 -6.64 13.44
C CYS A 193 -7.29 -8.10 13.36
N ARG A 194 -6.99 -8.73 14.50
CA ARG A 194 -6.64 -10.15 14.58
C ARG A 194 -7.79 -11.06 14.12
N ASP A 195 -9.01 -10.75 14.55
CA ASP A 195 -10.19 -11.53 14.18
C ASP A 195 -10.50 -11.40 12.68
N VAL A 196 -10.37 -10.20 12.11
CA VAL A 196 -10.45 -9.98 10.66
C VAL A 196 -9.37 -10.78 9.92
N TYR A 197 -8.12 -10.74 10.40
CA TYR A 197 -7.04 -11.52 9.83
C TYR A 197 -7.34 -13.03 9.82
N ASN A 198 -7.88 -13.56 10.92
CA ASN A 198 -8.22 -14.98 11.05
C ASN A 198 -9.44 -15.40 10.21
N SER A 199 -10.42 -14.51 10.04
CA SER A 199 -11.63 -14.77 9.26
C SER A 199 -11.39 -14.77 7.74
N ARG A 200 -10.30 -14.16 7.27
CA ARG A 200 -9.97 -13.99 5.84
C ARG A 200 -11.05 -13.25 5.04
N LEU A 201 -11.68 -12.27 5.68
CA LEU A 201 -12.69 -11.40 5.10
C LEU A 201 -12.14 -10.73 3.82
N PRO A 202 -12.88 -10.74 2.69
CA PRO A 202 -12.33 -10.29 1.41
C PRO A 202 -12.17 -8.76 1.36
N PHE A 203 -11.19 -8.29 0.57
CA PHE A 203 -11.00 -6.88 0.32
C PHE A 203 -12.21 -6.23 -0.38
N ASP A 204 -12.61 -5.06 0.09
CA ASP A 204 -13.65 -4.28 -0.56
C ASP A 204 -13.09 -3.41 -1.69
N LYS A 205 -13.35 -3.85 -2.92
CA LYS A 205 -12.98 -3.09 -4.13
C LYS A 205 -13.92 -1.92 -4.43
N GLN A 206 -15.11 -1.92 -3.82
CA GLN A 206 -16.13 -0.88 -4.03
C GLN A 206 -16.01 0.26 -3.03
N LEU A 207 -15.21 0.08 -1.97
CA LEU A 207 -15.00 1.06 -0.90
C LEU A 207 -16.33 1.51 -0.26
N LYS A 208 -17.24 0.54 -0.07
CA LYS A 208 -18.59 0.74 0.41
C LYS A 208 -18.67 0.32 1.87
N LEU A 209 -19.01 1.29 2.72
CA LEU A 209 -19.20 1.03 4.14
C LEU A 209 -20.38 0.07 4.39
N ASP A 210 -20.31 -0.62 5.52
CA ASP A 210 -21.36 -1.51 6.05
C ASP A 210 -21.70 -2.69 5.13
N ASN A 211 -20.68 -3.32 4.54
CA ASN A 211 -20.81 -4.58 3.80
C ASN A 211 -19.96 -5.70 4.44
N ASP A 212 -20.04 -6.93 3.91
CA ASP A 212 -19.27 -8.09 4.42
C ASP A 212 -17.79 -8.10 3.93
N ARG A 213 -17.22 -6.91 3.69
CA ARG A 213 -15.89 -6.66 3.13
C ARG A 213 -15.29 -5.42 3.80
N LEU A 214 -13.98 -5.27 3.75
CA LEU A 214 -13.29 -4.12 4.33
C LEU A 214 -12.16 -3.69 3.39
N TYR A 215 -11.83 -2.41 3.41
CA TYR A 215 -10.58 -1.88 2.86
C TYR A 215 -9.74 -1.25 3.97
N CYS A 216 -8.49 -0.85 3.68
CA CYS A 216 -7.49 -0.53 4.69
C CYS A 216 -7.94 0.51 5.72
N ALA A 217 -8.45 1.66 5.28
CA ALA A 217 -8.89 2.71 6.21
C ALA A 217 -10.17 2.33 6.96
N GLU A 218 -11.09 1.62 6.31
CA GLU A 218 -12.29 1.10 6.99
C GLU A 218 -11.96 0.09 8.08
N LEU A 219 -11.01 -0.83 7.83
CA LEU A 219 -10.56 -1.78 8.85
C LEU A 219 -10.11 -1.06 10.12
N ILE A 220 -9.30 -0.01 10.00
CA ILE A 220 -8.78 0.73 11.15
C ILE A 220 -9.89 1.52 11.85
N GLU A 221 -10.73 2.22 11.07
CA GLU A 221 -11.86 2.97 11.63
C GLU A 221 -12.86 2.05 12.35
N VAL A 222 -13.24 0.92 11.75
CA VAL A 222 -14.17 -0.04 12.36
C VAL A 222 -13.54 -0.70 13.58
N ALA A 223 -12.25 -1.03 13.55
CA ALA A 223 -11.54 -1.59 14.72
C ALA A 223 -11.67 -0.67 15.93
N PHE A 224 -11.35 0.61 15.79
CA PHE A 224 -11.47 1.56 16.90
C PHE A 224 -12.93 1.88 17.24
N ARG A 225 -13.83 1.98 16.25
CA ARG A 225 -15.25 2.22 16.51
C ARG A 225 -15.88 1.08 17.29
N SER A 226 -15.47 -0.17 17.04
CA SER A 226 -15.89 -1.34 17.80
C SER A 226 -15.42 -1.30 19.26
N ALA A 227 -14.27 -0.67 19.52
CA ALA A 227 -13.76 -0.39 20.86
C ALA A 227 -14.45 0.82 21.53
N GLY A 228 -15.24 1.60 20.78
CA GLY A 228 -15.93 2.79 21.27
C GLY A 228 -15.22 4.12 20.98
N LEU A 229 -14.25 4.13 20.05
CA LEU A 229 -13.54 5.33 19.62
C LEU A 229 -13.73 5.58 18.12
N GLU A 230 -14.30 6.72 17.77
CA GLU A 230 -14.35 7.18 16.38
C GLU A 230 -13.06 7.95 16.04
N LEU A 231 -12.29 7.47 15.07
CA LEU A 231 -11.05 8.16 14.66
C LEU A 231 -11.34 9.28 13.67
N SER A 232 -12.31 9.08 12.79
CA SER A 232 -12.65 10.02 11.73
C SER A 232 -14.14 10.03 11.43
N GLN A 233 -14.63 11.13 10.87
CA GLN A 233 -15.96 11.19 10.29
C GLN A 233 -15.89 10.68 8.84
N PRO A 234 -16.70 9.68 8.45
CA PRO A 234 -16.82 9.28 7.05
C PRO A 234 -17.14 10.49 6.17
N THR A 235 -16.45 10.59 5.04
CA THR A 235 -16.59 11.70 4.09
C THR A 235 -17.39 11.23 2.88
N ARG A 236 -18.27 12.06 2.33
CA ARG A 236 -18.94 11.71 1.07
C ARG A 236 -17.97 11.72 -0.09
N TRP A 237 -18.16 10.81 -1.04
CA TRP A 237 -17.36 10.79 -2.28
C TRP A 237 -17.33 12.15 -2.98
N GLU A 238 -18.49 12.79 -3.10
CA GLU A 238 -18.63 14.12 -3.73
C GLU A 238 -17.90 15.26 -2.99
N SER A 239 -17.55 15.04 -1.72
CA SER A 239 -16.91 16.03 -0.84
C SER A 239 -15.40 15.84 -0.73
N LEU A 240 -14.81 14.88 -1.44
CA LEU A 240 -13.36 14.71 -1.45
C LEU A 240 -12.67 15.92 -2.10
N PRO A 241 -11.59 16.45 -1.49
CA PRO A 241 -11.07 17.79 -1.78
C PRO A 241 -10.46 17.94 -3.18
N GLY A 242 -10.04 16.85 -3.83
CA GLY A 242 -9.45 16.90 -5.17
C GLY A 242 -10.25 16.14 -6.22
N LEU A 243 -11.53 15.87 -5.97
CA LEU A 243 -12.42 15.16 -6.90
C LEU A 243 -12.52 15.86 -8.28
N ASP A 244 -12.40 17.19 -8.28
CA ASP A 244 -12.44 18.06 -9.45
C ASP A 244 -11.15 18.05 -10.29
N LYS A 245 -10.04 17.55 -9.73
CA LYS A 245 -8.75 17.43 -10.45
C LYS A 245 -8.82 16.36 -11.56
N HIS A 246 -9.63 15.32 -11.36
CA HIS A 246 -9.74 14.16 -12.27
C HIS A 246 -11.19 13.71 -12.52
N PRO A 247 -12.08 14.59 -13.02
CA PRO A 247 -13.52 14.34 -13.03
C PRO A 247 -13.94 13.15 -13.90
N LEU A 248 -13.23 12.88 -15.00
CA LEU A 248 -13.50 11.73 -15.87
C LEU A 248 -13.05 10.41 -15.25
N ALA A 249 -11.86 10.37 -14.64
CA ALA A 249 -11.34 9.17 -13.98
C ALA A 249 -12.22 8.79 -12.78
N VAL A 250 -12.58 9.78 -11.94
CA VAL A 250 -13.49 9.61 -10.80
C VAL A 250 -14.84 9.06 -11.26
N ARG A 251 -15.49 9.69 -12.26
CA ARG A 251 -16.78 9.22 -12.77
C ARG A 251 -16.71 7.80 -13.32
N THR A 252 -15.61 7.45 -13.98
CA THR A 252 -15.40 6.10 -14.53
C THR A 252 -15.26 5.07 -13.43
N ILE A 253 -14.49 5.37 -12.39
CA ILE A 253 -14.33 4.48 -11.22
C ILE A 253 -15.62 4.34 -10.44
N ALA A 254 -16.32 5.45 -10.17
CA ALA A 254 -17.60 5.44 -9.47
C ALA A 254 -18.63 4.59 -10.22
N TRP A 255 -18.74 4.77 -11.54
CA TRP A 255 -19.60 3.94 -12.38
C TRP A 255 -19.20 2.46 -12.34
N ALA A 256 -17.90 2.14 -12.45
CA ALA A 256 -17.42 0.76 -12.46
C ALA A 256 -17.61 0.05 -11.10
N ASN A 257 -17.51 0.79 -10.00
CA ASN A 257 -17.66 0.27 -8.64
C ASN A 257 -19.10 0.35 -8.13
N SER A 258 -20.04 0.85 -8.94
CA SER A 258 -21.42 1.11 -8.51
C SER A 258 -21.50 2.03 -7.28
N THR A 259 -20.52 2.91 -7.12
CA THR A 259 -20.42 3.87 -6.02
C THR A 259 -21.20 5.13 -6.37
N GLN A 260 -22.04 5.60 -5.44
CA GLN A 260 -22.80 6.84 -5.64
C GLN A 260 -22.10 8.03 -4.98
N PRO A 261 -22.17 9.25 -5.58
CA PRO A 261 -21.50 10.44 -5.02
C PRO A 261 -21.89 10.77 -3.56
N GLU A 262 -23.11 10.43 -3.16
CA GLU A 262 -23.65 10.61 -1.81
C GLU A 262 -23.23 9.53 -0.80
N GLU A 263 -22.65 8.41 -1.26
CA GLU A 263 -22.13 7.37 -0.39
C GLU A 263 -20.90 7.88 0.38
N PHE A 264 -20.74 7.34 1.58
CA PHE A 264 -19.64 7.69 2.48
C PHE A 264 -18.44 6.76 2.28
N VAL A 265 -17.26 7.31 2.52
CA VAL A 265 -15.97 6.62 2.49
C VAL A 265 -15.11 7.11 3.66
N VAL A 266 -14.32 6.20 4.22
CA VAL A 266 -13.26 6.50 5.18
C VAL A 266 -11.96 6.52 4.39
N VAL A 267 -11.09 7.49 4.65
CA VAL A 267 -9.82 7.61 3.93
C VAL A 267 -8.67 7.71 4.93
N PRO A 268 -7.44 7.28 4.56
CA PRO A 268 -6.26 7.62 5.34
C PRO A 268 -6.20 9.13 5.56
N GLY A 269 -6.47 9.90 4.50
CA GLY A 269 -6.82 11.32 4.60
C GLY A 269 -5.62 12.25 4.72
N ASN A 270 -5.88 13.50 5.06
CA ASN A 270 -4.90 14.58 5.11
C ASN A 270 -5.12 15.40 6.39
N GLU A 271 -4.58 16.62 6.48
CA GLU A 271 -4.73 17.46 7.68
C GLU A 271 -6.18 17.91 7.98
N LYS A 272 -7.13 17.66 7.07
CA LYS A 272 -8.52 18.13 7.18
C LYS A 272 -9.55 16.99 7.23
N ILE A 273 -9.29 15.87 6.58
CA ILE A 273 -10.23 14.74 6.47
C ILE A 273 -9.54 13.41 6.77
N GLY A 274 -10.35 12.38 7.09
CA GLY A 274 -9.88 11.01 7.30
C GLY A 274 -9.15 10.79 8.62
N ILE A 275 -8.56 9.60 8.74
CA ILE A 275 -7.91 9.14 10.00
C ILE A 275 -6.72 10.03 10.35
N TRP A 276 -5.95 10.49 9.37
CA TRP A 276 -4.81 11.39 9.59
C TRP A 276 -5.22 12.68 10.29
N ALA A 277 -6.40 13.24 10.00
CA ALA A 277 -6.91 14.46 10.62
C ALA A 277 -7.40 14.27 12.07
N SER A 278 -7.39 13.04 12.60
CA SER A 278 -7.97 12.76 13.90
C SER A 278 -7.30 13.60 15.01
N PRO A 279 -8.08 14.38 15.80
CA PRO A 279 -7.52 15.17 16.89
C PRO A 279 -7.00 14.31 18.04
N GLY A 280 -7.45 13.05 18.11
CA GLY A 280 -7.01 12.06 19.07
C GLY A 280 -5.64 11.45 18.76
N LEU A 281 -5.00 11.87 17.65
CA LEU A 281 -3.70 11.39 17.23
C LEU A 281 -2.62 12.48 17.35
N TYR A 282 -1.38 12.08 17.65
CA TYR A 282 -0.20 12.92 17.57
C TYR A 282 0.90 12.24 16.73
N LEU A 283 1.78 13.04 16.14
CA LEU A 283 2.82 12.57 15.22
C LEU A 283 3.96 11.88 15.98
N VAL A 284 4.32 10.67 15.55
CA VAL A 284 5.50 9.92 16.02
C VAL A 284 6.61 9.97 14.97
N LEU A 285 6.24 9.74 13.71
CA LEU A 285 7.16 9.78 12.57
C LEU A 285 6.55 10.68 11.47
N PRO A 286 7.18 11.81 11.11
CA PRO A 286 6.77 12.56 9.91
C PRO A 286 6.93 11.71 8.65
N LEU A 287 6.29 12.11 7.56
CA LEU A 287 6.44 11.43 6.27
C LEU A 287 7.92 11.28 5.91
N THR A 288 8.40 10.04 5.87
CA THR A 288 9.81 9.67 5.73
C THR A 288 9.97 8.64 4.60
N ASP A 289 10.97 8.80 3.74
CA ASP A 289 11.27 7.84 2.66
C ASP A 289 11.55 6.44 3.25
N ALA A 290 10.85 5.43 2.75
CA ALA A 290 10.97 4.05 3.23
C ALA A 290 12.31 3.37 2.90
N LYS A 291 13.17 3.99 2.08
CA LYS A 291 14.52 3.47 1.78
C LYS A 291 15.41 3.40 3.00
N VAL A 292 15.29 4.34 3.93
CA VAL A 292 16.18 4.44 5.09
C VAL A 292 15.38 4.90 6.30
N PRO A 293 15.42 4.19 7.44
CA PRO A 293 14.81 4.68 8.67
C PRO A 293 15.47 6.01 9.08
N PRO A 294 14.74 6.91 9.76
CA PRO A 294 15.37 8.09 10.31
C PRO A 294 16.47 7.65 11.30
N ALA A 295 17.52 8.46 11.41
CA ALA A 295 18.48 8.27 12.49
C ALA A 295 17.69 8.27 13.81
N ALA A 296 18.01 7.35 14.71
CA ALA A 296 17.38 7.28 16.03
C ALA A 296 17.39 8.68 16.62
N SER A 297 16.21 9.29 16.78
CA SER A 297 16.09 10.61 17.37
C SER A 297 16.58 10.48 18.80
N ALA A 298 17.63 11.24 19.15
CA ALA A 298 17.89 11.55 20.54
C ALA A 298 16.58 12.12 21.09
N SER A 299 15.98 11.38 22.01
CA SER A 299 14.67 11.60 22.60
C SER A 299 14.37 13.10 22.72
N SER A 300 13.44 13.60 21.91
CA SER A 300 12.84 14.90 22.22
C SER A 300 11.91 14.64 23.40
N GLU A 301 12.32 15.10 24.58
CA GLU A 301 11.48 15.11 25.78
C GLU A 301 10.11 15.77 25.49
N PRO A 302 9.04 15.26 26.10
CA PRO A 302 7.67 15.74 25.90
C PRO A 302 7.44 17.18 26.38
#